data_AF-A0A2V9D5S2-F1
#
_entry.id   AF-A0A2V9D5S2-F1
#
_cell.length_a   1.000
_cell.length_b   1.000
_cell.length_c   1.000
_cell.angle_alpha   90.00
_cell.angle_beta   90.00
_cell.angle_gamma   90.00
#
_symmetry.space_group_name_H-M   'P 1'
#
loop_
_entity.id
_entity.type
_entity.pdbx_description
1 polymer ?
#
loop_
_entity_poly.entity_id
_entity_poly.type
_entity_poly.pdbx_seq_one_letter_code
_entity_poly.pdbx_strand_id
1 'polypeptide(L)' 'MKAAIYARVSTANNGQDQRVQTRELGEFCEHRSWMLAEYVDIGISGTKEKRPALRE' A
#
# COMPACT_ATOMS: atom_id res chain seq x y z
N MET A 1 -18.76 -4.66 -1.20
CA MET A 1 -18.17 -3.42 -0.63
C MET A 1 -16.91 -3.08 -1.42
N LYS A 2 -16.53 -1.81 -1.55
CA LYS A 2 -15.27 -1.40 -2.20
C LYS A 2 -14.29 -0.90 -1.14
N ALA A 3 -13.03 -1.30 -1.22
CA ALA A 3 -11.97 -0.91 -0.30
C ALA A 3 -10.70 -0.57 -1.07
N ALA A 4 -9.87 0.30 -0.52
CA ALA A 4 -8.58 0.65 -1.08
C ALA A 4 -7.50 0.55 0.00
N ILE A 5 -6.38 -0.07 -0.32
CA ILE A 5 -5.18 -0.11 0.51
C ILE A 5 -4.16 0.83 -0.12
N TYR A 6 -3.67 1.77 0.67
CA TYR A 6 -2.52 2.59 0.31
C TYR A 6 -1.36 2.23 1.24
N ALA A 7 -0.24 1.79 0.66
CA ALA A 7 0.99 1.48 1.38
C ALA A 7 2.17 2.30 0.85
N ARG A 8 3.16 2.52 1.71
CA ARG A 8 4.38 3.24 1.32
C ARG A 8 5.62 2.68 1.98
N VAL A 9 6.73 2.70 1.26
CA VAL A 9 8.04 2.31 1.79
C VAL A 9 9.04 3.43 1.52
N SER A 10 9.69 3.93 2.57
CA SER A 10 10.63 5.07 2.45
C SER A 10 11.98 4.69 1.85
N THR A 11 12.37 3.42 1.88
CA THR A 11 13.67 2.93 1.41
C THR A 11 13.47 1.72 0.51
N ALA A 12 13.82 1.84 -0.77
CA ALA A 12 13.71 0.76 -1.75
C ALA A 12 14.81 -0.32 -1.63
N ASN A 13 15.94 -0.02 -0.95
CA ASN A 13 17.16 -0.82 -1.03
C ASN A 13 17.56 -1.57 0.27
N ASN A 14 16.74 -1.54 1.32
CA ASN A 14 17.08 -2.19 2.62
C ASN A 14 16.32 -3.50 2.87
N GLY A 15 15.83 -4.17 1.82
CA GLY A 15 15.09 -5.43 1.97
C GLY A 15 13.73 -5.29 2.66
N GLN A 16 13.17 -4.09 2.71
CA GLN A 16 11.81 -3.84 3.19
C GLN A 16 10.83 -4.30 2.09
N ASP A 17 10.14 -5.40 2.33
CA ASP A 17 9.12 -5.91 1.39
C ASP A 17 7.77 -5.23 1.68
N GLN A 18 7.26 -4.46 0.73
CA GLN A 18 5.94 -3.81 0.84
C GLN A 18 4.79 -4.79 1.11
N ARG A 19 4.95 -6.06 0.70
CA ARG A 19 3.95 -7.11 0.89
C ARG A 19 3.73 -7.42 2.36
N VAL A 20 4.72 -7.16 3.24
CA VAL A 20 4.54 -7.29 4.69
C VAL A 20 3.49 -6.32 5.21
N GLN A 21 3.32 -5.14 4.59
CA GLN A 21 2.33 -4.15 5.01
C GLN A 21 0.97 -4.38 4.37
N THR A 22 0.91 -4.86 3.12
CA THR A 22 -0.35 -4.97 2.37
C THR A 22 -1.02 -6.33 2.52
N ARG A 23 -0.27 -7.40 2.80
CA ARG A 23 -0.79 -8.77 2.78
C ARG A 23 -1.92 -9.01 3.78
N GLU A 24 -1.72 -8.67 5.05
CA GLU A 24 -2.75 -8.89 6.08
C GLU A 24 -4.02 -8.07 5.82
N LEU A 25 -3.86 -6.86 5.26
CA LEU A 25 -4.97 -5.99 4.88
C LEU A 25 -5.71 -6.54 3.65
N GLY A 26 -4.99 -7.13 2.69
CA GLY A 26 -5.54 -7.81 1.53
C GLY A 26 -6.35 -9.04 1.92
N GLU A 27 -5.76 -9.93 2.74
CA GLU A 27 -6.42 -11.13 3.29
C GLU A 27 -7.69 -10.73 4.07
N PHE A 28 -7.64 -9.65 4.88
CA PHE A 28 -8.81 -9.13 5.59
C PHE A 28 -9.96 -8.70 4.67
N CYS A 29 -9.63 -8.08 3.53
CA CYS A 29 -10.61 -7.62 2.54
C CYS A 29 -11.18 -8.81 1.74
N GLU A 30 -10.33 -9.77 1.38
CA GLU A 30 -10.71 -10.99 0.65
C GLU A 30 -11.70 -11.83 1.49
N HIS A 31 -11.41 -12.02 2.78
CA HIS A 31 -12.28 -12.75 3.72
C HIS A 31 -13.68 -12.12 3.85
N ARG A 32 -13.84 -10.85 3.45
CA ARG A 32 -15.12 -10.13 3.46
C ARG A 32 -15.73 -9.98 2.07
N SER A 33 -15.11 -10.55 1.04
CA SER A 33 -15.50 -10.39 -0.36
C SER A 33 -15.58 -8.91 -0.76
N TRP A 34 -14.63 -8.10 -0.31
CA TRP A 34 -14.51 -6.70 -0.70
C TRP A 34 -13.72 -6.58 -2.01
N MET A 35 -14.19 -5.73 -2.91
CA MET A 35 -13.41 -5.35 -4.10
C MET A 35 -12.30 -4.40 -3.67
N LEU A 36 -11.06 -4.86 -3.77
CA LEU A 36 -9.87 -4.19 -3.27
C LEU A 36 -9.08 -3.54 -4.40
N ALA A 37 -8.69 -2.28 -4.22
CA ALA A 37 -7.70 -1.59 -5.03
C ALA A 37 -6.44 -1.34 -4.18
N GLU A 38 -5.26 -1.67 -4.70
CA GLU A 38 -3.99 -1.51 -4.00
C GLU A 38 -3.13 -0.42 -4.66
N TYR A 39 -2.63 0.49 -3.83
CA TYR A 39 -1.82 1.65 -4.23
C TYR A 39 -0.54 1.66 -3.42
N VAL A 40 0.62 1.47 -4.05
CA VAL A 40 1.90 1.31 -3.34
C VAL A 40 2.95 2.30 -3.84
N ASP A 41 3.43 3.15 -2.94
CA ASP A 41 4.52 4.09 -3.21
C ASP A 41 5.86 3.56 -2.67
N ILE A 42 6.85 3.37 -3.56
CA ILE A 42 8.18 2.86 -3.22
C ILE A 42 9.22 3.99 -3.30
N GLY A 43 10.07 4.14 -2.27
CA GLY A 43 11.13 5.16 -2.23
C GLY A 43 10.64 6.58 -1.88
N ILE A 44 9.43 6.68 -1.32
CA ILE A 44 8.83 7.95 -0.88
C ILE A 44 9.02 8.11 0.63
N SER A 45 9.91 9.02 1.03
CA SER A 45 10.08 9.42 2.43
C SER A 45 8.87 10.20 2.93
N GLY A 46 8.56 10.10 4.23
CA GLY A 46 7.42 10.81 4.85
C GLY A 46 7.50 12.34 4.77
N THR A 47 8.67 12.88 4.43
CA THR A 47 8.92 14.31 4.19
C THR A 47 8.56 14.77 2.78
N LYS A 48 8.30 13.85 1.83
CA LYS A 48 7.83 14.19 0.48
C LYS A 48 6.32 14.34 0.49
N GLU A 49 5.83 15.53 0.14
CA GLU A 49 4.40 15.85 0.05
C GLU A 49 3.70 15.13 -1.13
N LYS A 50 4.47 14.75 -2.15
CA LYS A 50 3.94 14.06 -3.33
C LYS A 50 3.79 12.56 -3.06
N ARG A 51 2.54 12.10 -3.11
CA ARG A 51 2.11 10.70 -2.99
C ARG A 51 1.41 10.29 -4.30
N PRO A 52 2.16 9.80 -5.29
CA PRO A 52 1.63 9.49 -6.62
C PRO A 52 0.45 8.52 -6.56
N ALA A 53 0.58 7.41 -5.84
CA ALA A 53 -0.44 6.37 -5.80
C ALA A 53 -1.69 6.75 -4.98
N LEU A 54 -1.65 7.82 -4.17
CA LEU A 54 -2.82 8.31 -3.43
C LEU A 54 -3.68 9.30 -4.24
N ARG A 55 -3.21 9.74 -5.43
CA ARG A 55 -3.91 10.73 -6.26
C ARG A 55 -4.64 10.11 -7.46
N GLU A 56 -4.67 8.78 -7.57
CA GLU A 56 -5.34 8.02 -8.65
C GLU A 56 -6.80 7.68 -8.33
#